data_AF-A0A8J8C155-F1
#
_entry.id   AF-A0A8J8C155-F1
#
_cell.length_a   1.000
_cell.length_b   1.000
_cell.length_c   1.000
_cell.angle_alpha   90.00
_cell.angle_beta   90.00
_cell.angle_gamma   90.00
#
_symmetry.space_group_name_H-M   'P 1'
#
loop_
_entity.id
_entity.type
_entity.pdbx_description
1 polymer ?
#
loop_
_entity_poly.entity_id
_entity_poly.type
_entity_poly.pdbx_seq_one_letter_code
_entity_poly.pdbx_strand_id
1 'polypeptide(L)'
;MRSNHSEILNKKLDSSAEKKINEYGDDFIANLIFESKRIAFREKADSVINTHVEKALDIIETKKQRHWINELCKILGGAFIGILATALSTSDMRTIILSVLGLLGLFLVFIGVNE
;
A
#
# COMPACT_ATOMS: atom_id res chain seq x y z
N MET A 1 -4.13 -12.21 -32.18
CA MET A 1 -4.26 -11.60 -30.84
C MET A 1 -5.59 -11.89 -30.12
N ARG A 2 -6.71 -12.20 -30.81
CA ARG A 2 -7.99 -12.55 -30.15
C ARG A 2 -8.07 -13.97 -29.53
N SER A 3 -7.22 -14.91 -29.95
CA SER A 3 -7.23 -16.32 -29.49
C SER A 3 -6.79 -16.52 -28.04
N ASN A 4 -5.80 -15.75 -27.58
CA ASN A 4 -5.24 -15.91 -26.23
C ASN A 4 -6.22 -15.47 -25.14
N HIS A 5 -7.07 -14.47 -25.41
CA HIS A 5 -8.01 -13.95 -24.41
C HIS A 5 -9.11 -14.97 -24.06
N SER A 6 -9.61 -15.71 -25.07
CA SER A 6 -10.58 -16.78 -24.87
C SER A 6 -9.98 -18.02 -24.21
N GLU A 7 -8.69 -18.33 -24.46
CA GLU A 7 -8.00 -19.43 -23.76
C GLU A 7 -7.77 -19.12 -22.28
N ILE A 8 -7.47 -17.86 -21.95
CA ILE A 8 -7.28 -17.44 -20.55
C ILE A 8 -8.60 -17.52 -19.77
N LEU A 9 -9.72 -17.10 -20.38
CA LEU A 9 -11.04 -17.17 -19.75
C LEU A 9 -11.56 -18.59 -19.56
N ASN A 10 -11.17 -19.52 -20.43
CA ASN A 10 -11.55 -20.93 -20.35
C ASN A 10 -10.60 -21.77 -19.49
N LYS A 11 -9.59 -21.17 -18.88
CA LYS A 11 -8.67 -21.89 -18.01
C LYS A 11 -9.42 -22.33 -16.76
N LYS A 12 -9.45 -23.65 -16.53
CA LYS A 12 -10.16 -24.24 -15.39
C LYS A 12 -9.61 -23.64 -14.09
N LEU A 13 -10.47 -22.96 -13.36
CA LEU A 13 -10.21 -22.50 -12.01
C LEU A 13 -10.24 -23.70 -11.07
N ASP A 14 -9.23 -23.79 -10.22
CA ASP A 14 -9.27 -24.69 -9.07
C ASP A 14 -10.33 -24.21 -8.08
N SER A 15 -11.01 -25.13 -7.40
CA SER A 15 -12.09 -24.77 -6.46
C SER A 15 -11.59 -23.95 -5.27
N SER A 16 -10.32 -24.12 -4.87
CA SER A 16 -9.69 -23.29 -3.84
C SER A 16 -9.44 -21.87 -4.36
N ALA A 17 -9.02 -21.74 -5.61
CA ALA A 17 -8.79 -20.44 -6.24
C ALA A 17 -10.11 -19.68 -6.46
N GLU A 18 -11.17 -20.37 -6.90
CA GLU A 18 -12.51 -19.79 -7.06
C GLU A 18 -13.05 -19.25 -5.74
N LYS A 19 -12.98 -20.04 -4.66
CA LYS A 19 -13.38 -19.62 -3.32
C LYS A 19 -12.64 -18.35 -2.90
N LYS A 20 -11.32 -18.30 -3.13
CA LYS A 20 -10.48 -17.18 -2.74
C LYS A 20 -10.75 -15.91 -3.56
N ILE A 21 -11.09 -16.06 -4.84
CA ILE A 21 -11.52 -14.94 -5.69
C ILE A 21 -12.84 -14.36 -5.19
N ASN A 22 -13.80 -15.20 -4.83
CA ASN A 22 -15.09 -14.75 -4.30
C ASN A 22 -14.91 -14.02 -2.96
N GLU A 23 -14.10 -14.57 -2.04
CA GLU A 23 -13.75 -13.90 -0.78
C GLU A 23 -13.13 -12.50 -1.03
N TYR A 24 -12.16 -12.40 -1.95
CA TYR A 24 -11.59 -11.10 -2.30
C TYR A 24 -12.57 -10.15 -2.98
N GLY A 25 -13.50 -10.67 -3.79
CA GLY A 25 -14.55 -9.91 -4.43
C GLY A 25 -15.51 -9.32 -3.40
N ASP A 26 -15.96 -10.12 -2.44
CA ASP A 26 -16.87 -9.70 -1.37
C ASP A 26 -16.23 -8.63 -0.49
N ASP A 27 -14.97 -8.84 -0.08
CA ASP A 27 -14.21 -7.85 0.71
C ASP A 27 -14.01 -6.54 -0.05
N PHE A 28 -13.72 -6.62 -1.36
CA PHE A 28 -13.56 -5.45 -2.20
C PHE A 28 -14.88 -4.67 -2.33
N ILE A 29 -15.98 -5.36 -2.61
CA ILE A 29 -17.32 -4.74 -2.72
C ILE A 29 -17.71 -4.09 -1.39
N ALA A 30 -17.50 -4.77 -0.26
CA ALA A 30 -17.79 -4.22 1.06
C ALA A 30 -17.00 -2.93 1.33
N ASN A 31 -15.70 -2.93 1.03
CA ASN A 31 -14.85 -1.75 1.16
C ASN A 31 -15.27 -0.61 0.23
N LEU A 32 -15.61 -0.92 -1.03
CA LEU A 32 -16.06 0.06 -2.00
C LEU A 32 -17.37 0.72 -1.56
N ILE A 33 -18.34 -0.06 -1.09
CA ILE A 33 -19.60 0.46 -0.56
C ILE A 33 -19.35 1.34 0.67
N PHE A 34 -18.50 0.89 1.59
CA PHE A 34 -18.17 1.65 2.79
C PHE A 34 -17.54 3.01 2.46
N GLU A 35 -16.52 3.01 1.60
CA GLU A 35 -15.84 4.24 1.20
C GLU A 35 -16.77 5.19 0.43
N SER A 36 -17.60 4.67 -0.47
CA SER A 36 -18.60 5.46 -1.21
C SER A 36 -19.59 6.14 -0.27
N LYS A 37 -20.09 5.41 0.74
CA LYS A 37 -20.98 5.95 1.78
C LYS A 37 -20.27 6.98 2.65
N ARG A 38 -19.01 6.75 3.01
CA ARG A 38 -18.20 7.69 3.80
C ARG A 38 -18.02 9.02 3.07
N ILE A 39 -17.79 8.99 1.76
CA ILE A 39 -17.67 10.18 0.92
C ILE A 39 -19.01 10.91 0.84
N ALA A 40 -20.10 10.19 0.52
CA ALA A 40 -21.44 10.77 0.48
C ALA A 40 -21.82 11.45 1.81
N PHE A 41 -21.49 10.80 2.93
CA PHE A 41 -21.70 11.35 4.28
C PHE A 41 -20.90 12.64 4.52
N ARG A 42 -19.61 12.67 4.13
CA ARG A 42 -18.76 13.86 4.24
C ARG A 42 -19.27 15.02 3.38
N GLU A 43 -19.82 14.72 2.23
CA GLU A 43 -20.40 15.70 1.30
C GLU A 43 -21.85 16.07 1.67
N LYS A 44 -22.41 15.50 2.75
CA LYS A 44 -23.79 15.68 3.21
C LYS A 44 -24.83 15.37 2.11
N ALA A 45 -24.52 14.40 1.25
CA ALA A 45 -25.41 13.97 0.19
C ALA A 45 -26.49 13.02 0.72
N ASP A 46 -27.72 13.17 0.24
CA ASP A 46 -28.86 12.32 0.63
C ASP A 46 -28.75 10.88 0.10
N SER A 47 -27.93 10.67 -0.95
CA SER A 47 -27.74 9.35 -1.57
C SER A 47 -26.32 9.17 -2.13
N VAL A 48 -25.93 7.91 -2.30
CA VAL A 48 -24.67 7.56 -2.96
C VAL A 48 -24.88 7.64 -4.48
N ILE A 49 -24.23 8.60 -5.14
CA ILE A 49 -24.22 8.75 -6.59
C ILE A 49 -22.92 8.22 -7.19
N ASN A 50 -22.89 8.05 -8.52
CA ASN A 50 -21.77 7.44 -9.24
C ASN A 50 -20.41 8.11 -8.93
N THR A 51 -20.37 9.44 -8.79
CA THR A 51 -19.14 10.18 -8.47
C THR A 51 -18.54 9.81 -7.11
N HIS A 52 -19.37 9.40 -6.13
CA HIS A 52 -18.87 8.90 -4.84
C HIS A 52 -18.19 7.53 -5.00
N VAL A 53 -18.70 6.69 -5.89
CA VAL A 53 -18.13 5.37 -6.20
C VAL A 53 -16.80 5.52 -6.93
N GLU A 54 -16.71 6.42 -7.91
CA GLU A 54 -15.47 6.73 -8.62
C GLU A 54 -14.39 7.26 -7.67
N LYS A 55 -14.73 8.20 -6.78
CA LYS A 55 -13.80 8.69 -5.75
C LYS A 55 -13.39 7.58 -4.77
N ALA A 56 -14.31 6.68 -4.41
CA ALA A 56 -14.01 5.56 -3.52
C ALA A 56 -13.04 4.56 -4.17
N LEU A 57 -13.19 4.29 -5.47
CA LEU A 57 -12.24 3.47 -6.24
C LEU A 57 -10.83 4.07 -6.20
N ASP A 58 -10.70 5.36 -6.48
CA ASP A 58 -9.42 6.06 -6.45
C ASP A 58 -8.75 6.01 -5.05
N ILE A 59 -9.54 6.15 -3.99
CA ILE A 59 -9.06 6.00 -2.60
C ILE A 59 -8.58 4.57 -2.32
N ILE A 60 -9.30 3.55 -2.78
CA ILE A 60 -8.92 2.15 -2.55
C ILE A 60 -7.62 1.81 -3.30
N GLU A 61 -7.49 2.29 -4.53
CA GLU A 61 -6.28 2.09 -5.35
C GLU A 61 -5.06 2.79 -4.74
N THR A 62 -5.22 4.06 -4.32
CA THR A 62 -4.14 4.86 -3.72
C THR A 62 -3.75 4.35 -2.33
N LYS A 63 -4.69 3.85 -1.51
CA LYS A 63 -4.37 3.19 -0.22
C LYS A 63 -3.45 1.99 -0.40
N LYS A 64 -3.68 1.18 -1.44
CA LYS A 64 -2.83 0.02 -1.74
C LYS A 64 -1.41 0.47 -2.08
N GLN A 65 -1.26 1.51 -2.90
CA GLN A 65 0.06 2.06 -3.24
C GLN A 65 0.79 2.63 -2.01
N ARG A 66 0.09 3.39 -1.16
CA ARG A 66 0.65 3.93 0.09
C ARG A 66 1.14 2.83 1.03
N HIS A 67 0.39 1.73 1.16
CA HIS A 67 0.81 0.61 2.00
C HIS A 67 2.16 0.04 1.55
N TRP A 68 2.34 -0.18 0.25
CA TRP A 68 3.62 -0.64 -0.31
C TRP A 68 4.77 0.33 -0.08
N ILE A 69 4.52 1.63 -0.27
CA ILE A 69 5.53 2.67 -0.01
C ILE A 69 5.91 2.68 1.47
N ASN A 70 4.94 2.56 2.37
CA ASN A 70 5.19 2.54 3.81
C ASN A 70 5.99 1.30 4.24
N GLU A 71 5.71 0.13 3.67
CA GLU A 71 6.52 -1.08 3.89
C GLU A 71 7.95 -0.91 3.39
N LEU A 72 8.14 -0.37 2.19
CA LEU A 72 9.47 -0.09 1.64
C LEU A 72 10.25 0.91 2.50
N CYS A 73 9.61 1.99 2.96
CA CYS A 73 10.21 2.97 3.87
C CYS A 73 10.65 2.34 5.20
N LYS A 74 9.86 1.39 5.75
CA LYS A 74 10.23 0.66 6.97
C LYS A 74 11.44 -0.26 6.74
N ILE A 75 11.47 -1.00 5.64
CA ILE A 75 12.57 -1.92 5.30
C ILE A 75 13.87 -1.15 5.06
N LEU A 76 13.82 -0.13 4.20
CA LEU A 76 14.98 0.69 3.86
C LEU A 76 15.46 1.49 5.08
N GLY A 77 14.54 2.12 5.80
CA GLY A 77 14.86 2.88 7.00
C GLY A 77 15.49 2.02 8.09
N GLY A 78 15.00 0.80 8.32
CA GLY A 78 15.62 -0.16 9.24
C GLY A 78 17.05 -0.55 8.84
N ALA A 79 17.29 -0.77 7.54
CA ALA A 79 18.64 -1.07 7.04
C ALA A 79 19.62 0.09 7.28
N PHE A 80 19.16 1.33 7.09
CA PHE A 80 19.98 2.53 7.34
C PHE A 80 20.21 2.81 8.84
N ILE A 81 19.28 2.47 9.73
CA ILE A 81 19.51 2.53 11.18
C ILE A 81 20.62 1.57 11.62
N GLY A 82 20.71 0.38 11.00
CA GLY A 82 21.82 -0.55 11.24
C GLY A 82 23.19 0.08 10.95
N ILE A 83 23.27 0.89 9.90
CA ILE A 83 24.47 1.65 9.51
C ILE A 83 24.82 2.73 10.54
N LEU A 84 23.82 3.36 11.17
CA LEU A 84 24.02 4.31 12.27
C LEU A 84 24.68 3.65 13.47
N ALA A 85 24.21 2.45 13.84
CA ALA A 85 24.77 1.68 14.96
C ALA A 85 26.24 1.28 14.69
N THR A 86 26.59 1.03 13.43
CA THR A 86 27.98 0.75 13.04
C THR A 86 28.84 2.01 13.00
N ALA A 87 28.25 3.16 12.67
CA ALA A 87 28.95 4.45 12.70
C ALA A 87 29.34 4.85 14.14
N LEU A 88 28.43 4.66 15.10
CA LEU A 88 28.64 5.00 16.50
C LEU A 88 29.71 4.13 17.19
N SER A 89 29.98 2.93 16.67
CA SER A 89 31.01 2.03 17.18
C SER A 89 32.39 2.22 16.52
N THR A 90 32.51 3.10 15.53
CA THR A 90 33.73 3.30 14.74
C THR A 90 34.21 4.76 14.83
N SER A 91 35.50 4.99 15.12
CA SER A 91 36.09 6.34 15.28
C SER A 91 36.87 6.81 14.04
N ASP A 92 36.28 6.68 12.84
CA ASP A 92 36.94 7.02 11.57
C ASP A 92 36.25 8.21 10.88
N MET A 93 36.91 8.89 9.93
CA MET A 93 36.33 10.01 9.17
C MET A 93 35.02 9.65 8.46
N ARG A 94 34.82 8.36 8.17
CA ARG A 94 33.59 7.82 7.55
C ARG A 94 32.36 7.92 8.47
N THR A 95 32.57 8.13 9.77
CA THR A 95 31.49 8.23 10.77
C THR A 95 30.52 9.36 10.48
N ILE A 96 30.96 10.49 9.92
CA ILE A 96 30.06 11.60 9.56
C ILE A 96 29.09 11.18 8.44
N ILE A 97 29.61 10.53 7.39
CA ILE A 97 28.80 10.08 6.24
C ILE A 97 27.81 9.00 6.69
N LEU A 98 28.26 8.03 7.49
CA LEU A 98 27.42 6.94 8.00
C LEU A 98 26.36 7.45 8.99
N SER A 99 26.69 8.47 9.79
CA SER A 99 25.74 9.10 10.71
C SER A 99 24.63 9.85 9.99
N VAL A 100 24.96 10.61 8.93
CA VAL A 100 23.95 11.29 8.09
C VAL A 100 23.04 10.28 7.39
N LEU A 101 23.60 9.19 6.88
CA LEU A 101 22.85 8.12 6.24
C LEU A 101 21.91 7.40 7.22
N GLY A 102 22.36 7.19 8.45
CA GLY A 102 21.57 6.65 9.55
C GLY A 102 20.42 7.55 10.00
N LEU A 103 20.66 8.87 10.05
CA LEU A 103 19.64 9.86 10.38
C LEU A 103 18.55 9.96 9.29
N LEU A 104 18.94 9.86 8.02
CA LEU A 104 18.04 9.70 6.89
C LEU A 104 17.18 8.42 7.01
N GLY A 105 17.80 7.31 7.43
CA GLY A 105 17.09 6.07 7.74
C GLY A 105 16.01 6.24 8.79
N LEU A 106 16.36 6.88 9.91
CA LEU A 106 15.43 7.15 11.00
C LEU A 106 14.27 8.06 10.55
N PHE A 107 14.55 9.06 9.72
CA PHE A 107 13.53 9.92 9.13
C PHE A 107 12.58 9.16 8.19
N LEU A 108 13.10 8.24 7.36
CA LEU A 108 12.30 7.38 6.50
C LEU A 108 11.39 6.43 7.29
N VAL A 109 11.87 5.86 8.40
CA VAL A 109 11.03 5.06 9.30
C VAL A 109 9.93 5.91 9.91
N PHE A 110 10.26 7.12 10.39
CA PHE A 110 9.27 8.03 10.97
C PHE A 110 8.17 8.38 9.97
N ILE A 111 8.50 8.68 8.71
CA ILE A 111 7.51 8.92 7.65
C ILE A 111 6.64 7.68 7.43
N GLY A 112 7.24 6.48 7.33
CA GLY A 112 6.49 5.24 7.10
C GLY A 112 5.64 4.76 8.29
N VAL A 113 5.84 5.29 9.50
CA VAL A 113 5.10 4.93 10.72
C VAL A 113 3.97 5.93 11.02
N ASN A 114 4.12 7.19 10.65
CA ASN A 114 3.20 8.27 11.04
C ASN A 114 2.04 8.49 10.04
N GLU A 115 1.86 7.58 9.07
CA GLU A 115 0.83 7.61 8.03
C GLU A 115 0.08 6.27 7.95
#